data_AF-A0A2V8D7S9-F1
#
_entry.id   AF-A0A2V8D7S9-F1
#
_cell.length_a   1.000
_cell.length_b   1.000
_cell.length_c   1.000
_cell.angle_alpha   90.00
_cell.angle_beta   90.00
_cell.angle_gamma   90.00
#
_symmetry.space_group_name_H-M   'P 1'
#
loop_
_entity.id
_entity.type
_entity.pdbx_description
1 polymer ?
#
loop_
_entity_poly.entity_id
_entity_poly.type
_entity_poly.pdbx_seq_one_letter_code
_entity_poly.pdbx_strand_id
1 'polypeptide(L)'
;MIDLPALRARLADIRARIGRACDRSNRDPSSVRLVAISKTYSADHVRAVAEAGQVDFGENKVQEALAKIDQTTDLSLRWHLVGHLQSNKAKKAGARFDVVHSIDD
;
A
#
# COMPACT_ATOMS: atom_id res chain seq x y z
N MET A 1 -2.61 -16.07 -14.01
CA MET A 1 -3.71 -15.11 -14.27
C MET A 1 -4.12 -14.52 -12.93
N ILE A 2 -4.33 -13.21 -12.85
CA ILE A 2 -4.76 -12.56 -11.61
C ILE A 2 -6.27 -12.80 -11.43
N ASP A 3 -6.66 -13.42 -10.32
CA ASP A 3 -8.06 -13.71 -10.00
C ASP A 3 -8.68 -12.54 -9.19
N LEU A 4 -9.34 -11.63 -9.91
CA LEU A 4 -9.95 -10.45 -9.31
C LEU A 4 -11.08 -10.77 -8.31
N PRO A 5 -12.02 -11.70 -8.59
CA PRO A 5 -12.98 -12.15 -7.59
C PRO A 5 -12.34 -12.64 -6.29
N ALA A 6 -11.29 -13.47 -6.38
CA ALA A 6 -10.58 -13.95 -5.20
C ALA A 6 -9.88 -12.81 -4.43
N LEU A 7 -9.29 -11.84 -5.14
CA LEU A 7 -8.70 -10.65 -4.51
C LEU A 7 -9.74 -9.80 -3.77
N ARG A 8 -10.90 -9.55 -4.38
CA ARG A 8 -12.02 -8.84 -3.73
C ARG A 8 -12.49 -9.55 -2.46
N ALA A 9 -12.68 -10.86 -2.53
CA ALA A 9 -13.07 -11.67 -1.37
C ALA A 9 -12.03 -11.59 -0.24
N ARG A 10 -10.74 -11.72 -0.57
CA ARG A 10 -9.64 -11.58 0.40
C ARG A 10 -9.61 -10.20 1.04
N LEU A 11 -9.77 -9.13 0.25
CA LEU A 11 -9.77 -7.77 0.77
C LEU A 11 -10.96 -7.51 1.69
N ALA A 12 -12.13 -8.03 1.34
CA ALA A 12 -13.33 -7.97 2.18
C ALA A 12 -13.13 -8.70 3.53
N ASP A 13 -12.53 -9.90 3.52
CA ASP A 13 -12.23 -10.62 4.76
C ASP A 13 -11.24 -9.85 5.65
N ILE A 14 -10.16 -9.30 5.07
CA ILE A 14 -9.18 -8.50 5.81
C ILE A 14 -9.86 -7.27 6.44
N ARG A 15 -10.70 -6.56 5.70
CA ARG A 15 -11.45 -5.40 6.24
C ARG A 15 -12.40 -5.81 7.36
N ALA A 16 -13.10 -6.93 7.22
CA ALA A 16 -13.98 -7.46 8.27
C ALA A 16 -13.18 -7.86 9.53
N ARG A 17 -11.97 -8.42 9.37
CA ARG A 17 -11.06 -8.74 10.49
C ARG A 17 -10.59 -7.47 11.21
N ILE A 18 -10.27 -6.41 10.46
CA ILE A 18 -9.93 -5.10 11.04
C ILE A 18 -11.12 -4.55 11.84
N GLY A 19 -12.33 -4.57 11.28
CA GLY A 19 -13.55 -4.13 11.97
C GLY A 19 -13.74 -4.85 13.31
N ARG A 20 -13.73 -6.19 13.28
CA ARG A 20 -13.82 -7.00 14.51
C ARG A 20 -12.73 -6.70 15.54
N ALA A 21 -11.51 -6.35 15.10
CA ALA A 21 -10.44 -5.98 16.00
C ALA A 21 -10.66 -4.60 16.63
N CYS A 22 -11.16 -3.64 15.86
CA CYS A 22 -11.51 -2.30 16.33
C CYS A 22 -12.66 -2.36 17.33
N ASP A 23 -13.70 -3.17 17.07
CA ASP A 23 -14.83 -3.38 17.98
C ASP A 23 -14.35 -3.90 19.35
N ARG A 24 -13.47 -4.92 19.35
CA ARG A 24 -12.89 -5.47 20.60
C ARG A 24 -12.04 -4.46 21.37
N SER A 25 -11.51 -3.45 20.69
CA SER A 25 -10.67 -2.41 21.28
C SER A 25 -11.41 -1.09 21.50
N ASN A 26 -12.73 -1.04 21.27
CA ASN A 26 -13.54 0.17 21.34
C ASN A 26 -12.95 1.34 20.53
N ARG A 27 -12.50 1.04 19.30
CA ARG A 27 -11.94 2.01 18.36
C ARG A 27 -12.82 2.12 17.12
N ASP A 28 -12.86 3.31 16.53
CA ASP A 28 -13.44 3.49 15.19
C ASP A 28 -12.60 2.74 14.14
N PRO A 29 -13.18 1.82 13.34
CA PRO A 29 -12.48 1.17 12.23
C PRO A 29 -11.86 2.14 11.22
N SER A 30 -12.44 3.34 11.05
CA SER A 30 -11.90 4.38 10.17
C SER A 30 -10.53 4.91 10.63
N SER A 31 -10.20 4.73 11.93
CA SER A 31 -8.90 5.08 12.50
C SER A 31 -7.78 4.11 12.12
N VAL A 32 -8.09 2.99 11.46
CA VAL A 32 -7.12 1.98 11.01
C VAL A 32 -7.01 2.01 9.49
N ARG A 33 -5.80 2.28 9.01
CA ARG A 33 -5.48 2.26 7.57
C ARG A 33 -4.86 0.92 7.19
N LEU A 34 -5.46 0.23 6.22
CA LEU A 34 -4.88 -0.96 5.61
C LEU A 34 -3.90 -0.54 4.51
N VAL A 35 -2.62 -0.84 4.68
CA VAL A 35 -1.57 -0.62 3.66
C VAL A 35 -1.20 -1.98 3.05
N ALA A 36 -1.43 -2.15 1.75
CA ALA A 36 -1.10 -3.39 1.04
C ALA A 36 0.38 -3.39 0.62
N ILE A 37 1.18 -4.29 1.17
CA ILE A 37 2.61 -4.38 0.84
C ILE A 37 2.77 -5.07 -0.53
N SER A 38 3.24 -4.33 -1.52
CA SER A 38 3.36 -4.79 -2.91
C SER A 38 4.80 -5.08 -3.35
N LYS A 39 5.76 -5.12 -2.40
CA LYS A 39 7.11 -5.62 -2.67
C LYS A 39 7.02 -7.01 -3.33
N THR A 40 7.93 -7.30 -4.26
CA THR A 40 7.95 -8.52 -5.08
C THR A 40 6.78 -8.75 -6.05
N TYR A 41 5.75 -7.90 -6.04
CA TYR A 41 4.65 -7.95 -7.01
C TYR A 41 4.82 -6.92 -8.12
N SER A 42 4.31 -7.23 -9.32
CA SER A 42 4.32 -6.36 -10.50
C SER A 42 3.29 -5.23 -10.38
N ALA A 43 3.40 -4.22 -11.26
CA ALA A 43 2.39 -3.16 -11.37
C ALA A 43 0.99 -3.74 -11.69
N ASP A 44 0.90 -4.79 -12.51
CA ASP A 44 -0.39 -5.44 -12.81
C ASP A 44 -1.11 -5.97 -11.56
N HIS A 45 -0.36 -6.50 -10.60
CA HIS A 45 -0.93 -6.92 -9.31
C HIS A 45 -1.42 -5.72 -8.50
N VAL A 46 -0.66 -4.62 -8.50
CA VAL A 46 -1.09 -3.37 -7.85
C VAL A 46 -2.39 -2.86 -8.48
N ARG A 47 -2.47 -2.82 -9.81
CA ARG A 47 -3.67 -2.40 -10.54
C ARG A 47 -4.87 -3.30 -10.23
N ALA A 48 -4.69 -4.62 -10.21
CA ALA A 48 -5.78 -5.55 -9.89
C ALA A 48 -6.26 -5.42 -8.43
N VAL A 49 -5.33 -5.21 -7.48
CA VAL A 49 -5.68 -4.98 -6.07
C VAL A 49 -6.33 -3.60 -5.89
N ALA A 50 -5.92 -2.60 -6.68
CA ALA A 50 -6.56 -1.30 -6.74
C ALA A 50 -8.00 -1.39 -7.27
N GLU A 51 -8.22 -2.18 -8.33
CA GLU A 51 -9.55 -2.49 -8.86
C GLU A 51 -10.44 -3.26 -7.85
N ALA A 52 -9.82 -4.04 -6.96
CA ALA A 52 -10.52 -4.64 -5.83
C ALA A 52 -10.92 -3.62 -4.74
N GLY A 53 -10.48 -2.36 -4.86
CA GLY A 53 -10.85 -1.23 -3.99
C GLY A 53 -9.78 -0.83 -2.97
N GLN A 54 -8.54 -1.33 -3.10
CA GLN A 54 -7.42 -0.92 -2.26
C GLN A 54 -6.78 0.37 -2.77
N VAL A 55 -6.38 1.27 -1.86
CA VAL A 55 -5.84 2.59 -2.25
C VAL A 55 -4.43 2.85 -1.70
N ASP A 56 -4.12 2.36 -0.50
CA ASP A 56 -2.81 2.53 0.13
C ASP A 56 -1.89 1.33 -0.16
N PHE A 57 -0.74 1.58 -0.76
CA PHE A 57 0.26 0.58 -1.13
C PHE A 57 1.62 0.86 -0.50
N GLY A 58 2.33 -0.20 -0.10
CA GLY A 58 3.61 -0.11 0.60
C GLY A 58 4.75 -0.78 -0.15
N GLU A 59 5.89 -0.10 -0.24
CA GLU A 59 7.13 -0.61 -0.82
C GLU A 59 8.30 -0.50 0.15
N ASN A 60 9.24 -1.44 0.04
CA ASN A 60 10.44 -1.44 0.88
C ASN A 60 11.58 -0.61 0.29
N LYS A 61 11.66 -0.50 -1.04
CA LYS A 61 12.80 0.15 -1.72
C LYS A 61 12.30 1.19 -2.70
N VAL A 62 12.90 2.38 -2.64
CA VAL A 62 12.57 3.51 -3.53
C VAL A 62 12.65 3.10 -4.99
N GLN A 63 13.75 2.47 -5.42
CA GLN A 63 13.95 2.14 -6.85
C GLN A 63 12.91 1.17 -7.40
N GLU A 64 12.54 0.14 -6.64
CA GLU A 64 11.50 -0.82 -7.05
C GLU A 64 10.11 -0.16 -7.10
N ALA A 65 9.86 0.80 -6.22
CA ALA A 65 8.60 1.54 -6.19
C ALA A 65 8.44 2.48 -7.38
N LEU A 66 9.49 3.18 -7.81
CA LEU A 66 9.40 4.19 -8.87
C LEU A 66 8.72 3.66 -10.14
N ALA A 67 9.15 2.49 -10.61
CA ALA A 67 8.58 1.88 -11.81
C ALA A 67 7.08 1.54 -11.64
N LYS A 68 6.65 1.12 -10.45
CA LYS A 68 5.24 0.84 -10.16
C LYS A 68 4.43 2.13 -10.06
N ILE A 69 4.94 3.14 -9.36
CA ILE A 69 4.31 4.45 -9.24
C ILE A 69 4.08 5.04 -10.64
N ASP A 70 5.09 4.99 -11.51
CA ASP A 70 4.99 5.50 -12.89
C ASP A 70 3.88 4.78 -13.69
N GLN A 71 3.77 3.46 -13.54
CA GLN A 71 2.78 2.60 -14.23
C GLN A 71 1.36 2.67 -13.65
N THR A 72 1.17 3.39 -12.55
CA THR A 72 -0.13 3.55 -11.89
C THR A 72 -0.49 5.01 -11.66
N THR A 73 0.12 5.93 -12.40
CA THR A 73 -0.14 7.38 -12.29
C THR A 73 -1.58 7.76 -12.69
N ASP A 74 -2.23 6.92 -13.48
CA ASP A 74 -3.64 7.03 -13.84
C ASP A 74 -4.60 6.61 -12.71
N LEU A 75 -4.09 6.00 -11.64
CA LEU A 75 -4.85 5.55 -10.49
C LEU A 75 -4.64 6.50 -9.29
N SER A 76 -5.69 6.74 -8.52
CA SER A 76 -5.62 7.55 -7.28
C SER A 76 -5.08 6.72 -6.10
N LEU A 77 -3.82 6.30 -6.18
CA LEU A 77 -3.15 5.49 -5.16
C LEU A 77 -2.33 6.34 -4.21
N ARG A 78 -2.16 5.85 -2.99
CA ARG A 78 -1.23 6.39 -2.00
C ARG A 78 -0.06 5.44 -1.80
N TRP A 79 1.15 5.96 -1.96
CA TRP A 79 2.39 5.20 -1.86
C TRP A 79 3.09 5.45 -0.54
N HIS A 80 3.37 4.37 0.16
CA HIS A 80 4.05 4.33 1.45
C HIS A 80 5.43 3.69 1.29
N LEU A 81 6.48 4.40 1.72
CA LEU A 81 7.79 3.79 1.90
C LEU A 81 7.84 3.19 3.32
N VAL A 82 7.81 1.87 3.41
CA VAL A 82 7.80 1.13 4.69
C VAL A 82 9.16 0.51 5.03
N GLY A 83 10.10 0.48 4.07
CA GLY A 83 11.47 0.03 4.30
C GLY A 83 12.41 1.19 4.61
N HIS A 84 13.61 0.87 5.09
CA HIS A 84 14.63 1.84 5.48
C HIS A 84 14.95 2.83 4.35
N LEU A 85 14.99 4.12 4.68
CA LEU A 85 15.29 5.20 3.74
C LEU A 85 16.78 5.57 3.79
N GLN A 86 17.53 5.15 2.77
CA GLN A 86 18.91 5.58 2.60
C GLN A 86 18.98 7.09 2.31
N SER A 87 19.90 7.82 2.96
CA SER A 87 20.00 9.29 2.85
C SER A 87 20.16 9.77 1.39
N ASN A 88 20.92 9.04 0.58
CA ASN A 88 21.10 9.36 -0.84
C ASN A 88 19.85 9.16 -1.71
N LYS A 89 18.76 8.60 -1.16
CA LYS A 89 17.45 8.44 -1.80
C LYS A 89 16.38 9.36 -1.22
N ALA A 90 16.66 10.10 -0.15
CA ALA A 90 15.68 10.96 0.54
C ALA A 90 14.96 11.91 -0.41
N LYS A 91 15.70 12.61 -1.29
CA LYS A 91 15.13 13.53 -2.29
C LYS A 91 14.16 12.82 -3.25
N LYS A 92 14.47 11.60 -3.68
CA LYS A 92 13.58 10.83 -4.55
C LYS A 92 12.37 10.31 -3.80
N ALA A 93 12.56 9.86 -2.56
CA ALA A 93 11.47 9.39 -1.72
C ALA A 93 10.45 10.51 -1.48
N GLY A 94 10.89 11.70 -1.05
CA GLY A 94 10.02 12.84 -0.77
C GLY A 94 9.29 13.40 -1.99
N ALA A 95 9.77 13.12 -3.21
CA ALA A 95 9.09 13.55 -4.43
C ALA A 95 8.07 12.54 -4.97
N ARG A 96 8.07 11.30 -4.48
CA ARG A 96 7.35 10.17 -5.12
C ARG A 96 6.47 9.36 -4.18
N PHE A 97 6.75 9.39 -2.88
CA PHE A 97 5.92 8.74 -1.86
C PHE A 97 5.10 9.77 -1.11
N ASP A 98 3.87 9.40 -0.77
CA ASP A 98 2.98 10.24 0.05
C ASP A 98 3.32 10.13 1.53
N VAL A 99 3.82 8.96 1.96
CA VAL A 99 4.16 8.69 3.36
C VAL A 99 5.47 7.92 3.46
N VAL A 100 6.36 8.32 4.37
CA VAL A 100 7.57 7.57 4.74
C VAL A 100 7.41 7.12 6.19
N HIS A 101 7.44 5.80 6.43
CA HIS A 101 7.24 5.21 7.77
C HIS A 101 8.56 4.98 8.51
N SER A 102 9.68 5.08 7.81
CA SER A 102 11.02 4.72 8.26
C SER A 102 11.89 5.95 8.55
N ILE A 103 11.31 7.00 9.13
CA ILE A 103 12.10 8.11 9.66
C ILE A 103 12.56 7.70 11.05
N ASP A 104 13.82 7.27 11.13
CA ASP A 104 14.42 6.72 12.34
C ASP A 104 15.59 7.53 12.93
N ASP A 105 16.15 8.53 12.24
CA ASP A 105 17.17 9.47 12.74
C ASP A 105 17.25 10.78 11.93
#